data_AF-A0A151ASX6-F1
#
_entry.id   AF-A0A151ASX6-F1
#
_cell.length_a   1.000
_cell.length_b   1.000
_cell.length_c   1.000
_cell.angle_alpha   90.00
_cell.angle_beta   90.00
_cell.angle_gamma   90.00
#
_symmetry.space_group_name_H-M   'P 1'
#
loop_
_entity.id
_entity.type
_entity.pdbx_description
1 polymer ?
#
loop_
_entity_poly.entity_id
_entity_poly.type
_entity_poly.pdbx_seq_one_letter_code
_entity_poly.pdbx_strand_id
1 'polypeptide(L)'
;MYTESAIFAKSVGSVIERNSRKQQVINRLSLCSKISGIPYRMYYFSCNLEHVLHNKINLSDELKMEYAESFSDSYYKNEAAFIDFIRDEQFAVKGDYKETWEFIKLNGNSLKRYSNFHLFFDKKL
;
A
#
# COMPACT_ATOMS: atom_id res chain seq x y z
N MET A 1 0.03 -11.31 13.52
CA MET A 1 -0.20 -9.92 13.96
C MET A 1 0.91 -9.06 13.40
N TYR A 2 0.57 -7.93 12.78
CA TYR A 2 1.54 -6.95 12.30
C TYR A 2 1.70 -5.82 13.31
N THR A 3 2.92 -5.31 13.41
CA THR A 3 3.23 -3.99 13.98
C THR A 3 4.01 -3.20 12.93
N GLU A 4 4.33 -1.94 13.21
CA GLU A 4 5.13 -1.11 12.32
C GLU A 4 6.61 -1.54 12.24
N SER A 5 7.05 -2.43 13.13
CA SER A 5 8.44 -2.88 13.24
C SER A 5 8.63 -4.39 13.11
N ALA A 6 7.57 -5.19 13.26
CA ALA A 6 7.67 -6.64 13.29
C ALA A 6 6.39 -7.36 12.83
N ILE A 7 6.55 -8.65 12.52
CA ILE A 7 5.44 -9.56 12.25
C ILE A 7 5.52 -10.69 13.28
N PHE A 8 4.46 -10.82 14.09
CA PHE A 8 4.31 -11.92 15.04
C PHE A 8 3.46 -13.02 14.41
N ALA A 9 4.01 -14.22 14.34
CA ALA A 9 3.33 -15.38 13.76
C ALA A 9 3.67 -16.66 14.52
N LYS A 10 2.76 -17.63 14.45
CA LYS A 10 2.96 -18.96 15.06
C LYS A 10 4.14 -19.71 14.44
N SER A 11 4.38 -19.52 13.15
CA SER A 11 5.52 -20.09 12.43
C SER A 11 6.32 -18.98 11.75
N VAL A 12 7.53 -18.74 12.24
CA VAL A 12 8.45 -17.75 11.68
C VAL A 12 8.94 -18.18 10.30
N GLY A 13 9.26 -19.47 10.15
CA GLY A 13 9.75 -20.03 8.88
C GLY A 13 8.76 -19.84 7.72
N SER A 14 7.47 -20.07 7.96
CA SER A 14 6.44 -19.88 6.92
C SER A 14 6.27 -18.42 6.52
N VAL A 15 6.37 -17.48 7.48
CA VAL A 15 6.31 -16.05 7.19
C VAL A 15 7.53 -15.59 6.41
N ILE A 16 8.74 -16.06 6.76
CA ILE A 16 9.97 -15.76 6.02
C ILE A 16 9.85 -16.23 4.58
N GLU A 17 9.44 -17.49 4.37
CA GLU A 17 9.31 -18.06 3.04
C GLU A 17 8.26 -17.30 2.20
N ARG A 18 7.09 -17.03 2.78
CA ARG A 18 6.04 -16.23 2.13
C ARG A 18 6.55 -14.83 1.78
N ASN A 19 7.26 -14.16 2.68
CA ASN A 19 7.80 -12.82 2.46
C ASN A 19 8.84 -12.82 1.34
N SER A 20 9.73 -13.81 1.31
CA SER A 20 10.73 -13.99 0.25
C SER A 20 10.07 -14.13 -1.12
N ARG A 21 9.06 -15.00 -1.25
CA ARG A 21 8.29 -15.16 -2.50
C ARG A 21 7.58 -13.85 -2.89
N LYS A 22 6.92 -13.19 -1.94
CA LYS A 22 6.23 -11.90 -2.18
C LYS A 22 7.19 -10.82 -2.66
N GLN A 23 8.38 -10.73 -2.06
CA GLN A 23 9.42 -9.78 -2.44
C GLN A 23 9.91 -10.02 -3.87
N GLN A 24 10.17 -11.27 -4.26
CA GLN A 24 10.58 -11.62 -5.63
C GLN A 24 9.53 -11.19 -6.66
N VAL A 25 8.24 -11.45 -6.39
CA VAL A 25 7.13 -11.03 -7.26
C VAL A 25 7.04 -9.51 -7.35
N ILE A 26 7.09 -8.80 -6.22
CA ILE A 26 7.03 -7.33 -6.19
C ILE A 26 8.22 -6.72 -6.95
N ASN A 27 9.43 -7.24 -6.76
CA ASN A 27 10.61 -6.74 -7.48
C ASN A 27 10.46 -6.87 -8.99
N ARG A 28 9.85 -7.96 -9.46
CA ARG A 28 9.57 -8.12 -10.90
C ARG A 28 8.45 -7.21 -11.38
N LEU A 29 7.32 -7.17 -10.67
CA LEU A 29 6.13 -6.42 -11.11
C LEU A 29 6.33 -4.90 -11.01
N SER A 30 6.99 -4.40 -9.97
CA SER A 30 7.28 -2.96 -9.82
C SER A 30 8.21 -2.41 -10.91
N LEU A 31 8.98 -3.25 -11.60
CA LEU A 31 9.82 -2.84 -12.73
C LEU A 31 9.14 -3.10 -14.10
N CYS A 32 8.01 -3.77 -14.10
CA CYS A 32 7.28 -4.14 -15.30
C CYS A 32 6.44 -2.95 -15.78
N SER A 33 6.61 -2.55 -17.04
CA SER A 33 5.82 -1.47 -17.65
C SER A 33 4.64 -1.98 -18.49
N LYS A 34 4.63 -3.27 -18.84
CA LYS A 34 3.58 -3.89 -19.65
C LYS A 34 3.37 -5.37 -19.28
N ILE A 35 2.12 -5.80 -19.20
CA ILE A 35 1.75 -7.21 -19.08
C ILE A 35 0.97 -7.60 -20.32
N SER A 36 1.45 -8.60 -21.06
CA SER A 36 0.82 -9.05 -22.32
C SER A 36 0.55 -7.90 -23.31
N GLY A 37 1.48 -6.94 -23.40
CA GLY A 37 1.37 -5.77 -24.27
C GLY A 37 0.55 -4.60 -23.69
N ILE A 38 -0.20 -4.82 -22.61
CA ILE A 38 -1.05 -3.80 -21.97
C ILE A 38 -0.19 -2.99 -20.99
N PRO A 39 -0.22 -1.64 -21.04
CA PRO A 39 0.46 -0.79 -20.05
C PRO A 39 0.07 -1.17 -18.62
N TYR A 40 1.09 -1.31 -17.77
CA TYR A 40 0.92 -1.78 -16.40
C TYR A 40 1.72 -0.90 -15.44
N ARG A 41 1.13 -0.61 -14.29
CA ARG A 41 1.81 -0.03 -13.14
C ARG A 41 1.26 -0.68 -11.87
N MET A 42 2.16 -1.03 -10.97
CA MET A 42 1.83 -1.46 -9.61
C MET A 42 1.98 -0.29 -8.65
N TYR A 43 1.06 -0.16 -7.70
CA TYR A 43 1.19 0.76 -6.57
C TYR A 43 1.13 0.00 -5.25
N TYR A 44 1.76 0.58 -4.24
CA TYR A 44 1.85 0.01 -2.91
C TYR A 44 0.85 0.70 -1.98
N PHE A 45 0.15 -0.13 -1.23
CA PHE A 45 -0.52 0.21 0.01
C PHE A 45 0.15 -0.63 1.09
N SER A 46 0.19 -0.11 2.32
CA SER A 46 0.88 -0.70 3.49
C SER A 46 0.57 -2.20 3.72
N CYS A 47 1.03 -2.77 4.83
CA CYS A 47 0.78 -4.16 5.22
C CYS A 47 -0.69 -4.59 5.03
N ASN A 48 -1.64 -3.67 5.20
CA ASN A 48 -3.03 -3.76 4.79
C ASN A 48 -3.56 -2.38 4.30
N LEU A 49 -4.74 -2.39 3.67
CA LEU A 49 -5.37 -1.19 3.13
C LEU A 49 -5.82 -0.24 4.24
N GLU A 50 -6.36 -0.79 5.33
CA GLU A 50 -6.93 -0.04 6.45
C GLU A 50 -5.85 0.71 7.24
N HIS A 51 -4.59 0.26 7.20
CA HIS A 51 -3.51 1.04 7.79
C HIS A 51 -3.30 2.34 7.03
N VAL A 52 -3.30 2.32 5.69
CA VAL A 52 -3.22 3.57 4.91
C VAL A 52 -4.47 4.41 5.13
N LEU A 53 -5.66 3.83 4.93
CA LEU A 53 -6.91 4.58 4.91
C LEU A 53 -7.36 5.07 6.30
N HIS A 54 -7.07 4.31 7.35
CA HIS A 54 -7.65 4.54 8.69
C HIS A 54 -6.63 4.58 9.83
N ASN A 55 -5.34 4.38 9.53
CA ASN A 55 -4.30 4.23 10.55
C ASN A 55 -4.60 3.10 11.56
N LYS A 56 -5.19 2.00 11.09
CA LYS A 56 -5.54 0.83 11.90
C LYS A 56 -4.87 -0.43 11.35
N ILE A 57 -4.18 -1.16 12.23
CA ILE A 57 -3.56 -2.45 11.92
C ILE A 57 -4.31 -3.55 12.67
N ASN A 58 -4.48 -4.72 12.04
CA ASN A 58 -5.13 -5.91 12.64
C ASN A 58 -6.62 -5.72 12.98
N LEU A 59 -7.38 -4.97 12.17
CA LEU A 59 -8.84 -4.90 12.29
C LEU A 59 -9.50 -6.28 12.09
N SER A 60 -10.61 -6.53 12.80
CA SER A 60 -11.49 -7.66 12.53
C SER A 60 -12.22 -7.46 11.20
N ASP A 61 -12.74 -8.54 10.63
CA ASP A 61 -13.39 -8.47 9.32
C ASP A 61 -14.68 -7.66 9.33
N GLU A 62 -15.42 -7.66 10.45
CA GLU A 62 -16.61 -6.84 10.65
C GLU A 62 -16.28 -5.35 10.61
N LEU A 63 -15.23 -4.94 11.35
CA LEU A 63 -14.79 -3.55 11.35
C LEU A 63 -14.22 -3.14 9.98
N LYS A 64 -13.57 -4.04 9.24
CA LYS A 64 -13.09 -3.70 7.89
C LYS A 64 -14.25 -3.29 6.97
N MET A 65 -15.38 -4.01 7.04
CA MET A 65 -16.55 -3.68 6.24
C MET A 65 -17.12 -2.32 6.64
N GLU A 66 -17.33 -2.09 7.94
CA GLU A 66 -17.85 -0.81 8.47
C GLU A 66 -16.98 0.38 8.06
N TYR A 67 -15.65 0.26 8.20
CA TYR A 67 -14.72 1.31 7.83
C TYR A 67 -14.66 1.52 6.31
N ALA A 68 -14.77 0.47 5.50
CA ALA A 68 -14.80 0.58 4.05
C ALA A 68 -16.07 1.29 3.56
N GLU A 69 -17.24 0.96 4.13
CA GLU A 69 -18.50 1.63 3.85
C GLU A 69 -18.44 3.11 4.24
N SER A 70 -18.02 3.40 5.47
CA SER A 70 -17.86 4.78 5.96
C SER A 70 -16.88 5.60 5.12
N PHE A 71 -15.77 4.99 4.69
CA PHE A 71 -14.81 5.64 3.79
C PHE A 71 -15.44 5.98 2.45
N SER A 72 -16.13 5.02 1.84
CA SER A 72 -16.82 5.22 0.56
C SER A 72 -17.85 6.36 0.65
N ASP A 73 -18.66 6.37 1.71
CA ASP A 73 -19.69 7.38 1.92
C ASP A 73 -19.10 8.78 2.13
N SER A 74 -17.95 8.89 2.82
CA SER A 74 -17.28 10.16 3.09
C SER A 74 -16.82 10.90 1.83
N TYR A 75 -16.57 10.16 0.74
CA TYR A 75 -16.11 10.73 -0.54
C TYR A 75 -17.16 10.62 -1.66
N TYR A 76 -18.37 10.13 -1.35
CA TYR A 76 -19.45 10.09 -2.32
C TYR A 76 -19.79 11.51 -2.79
N LYS A 77 -19.68 11.77 -4.10
CA LYS A 77 -19.83 13.11 -4.71
C LYS A 77 -18.79 14.13 -4.24
N ASN A 78 -17.67 13.68 -3.66
CA ASN A 78 -16.55 14.50 -3.25
C ASN A 78 -15.21 13.81 -3.54
N GLU A 79 -15.02 13.42 -4.81
CA GLU A 79 -13.85 12.68 -5.28
C GLU A 79 -12.56 13.50 -5.17
N ALA A 80 -12.66 14.83 -5.21
CA ALA A 80 -11.50 15.71 -5.01
C ALA A 80 -10.91 15.54 -3.61
N ALA A 81 -11.75 15.48 -2.57
CA ALA A 81 -11.29 15.25 -1.20
C ALA A 81 -10.62 13.87 -1.04
N PHE A 82 -11.03 12.86 -1.81
CA PHE A 82 -10.35 11.57 -1.83
C PHE A 82 -8.94 11.68 -2.40
N ILE A 83 -8.76 12.43 -3.50
CA ILE A 83 -7.44 12.64 -4.10
C ILE A 83 -6.53 13.42 -3.13
N ASP A 84 -7.06 14.44 -2.48
CA ASP A 84 -6.33 15.20 -1.46
C ASP A 84 -5.92 14.32 -0.28
N PHE A 85 -6.82 13.45 0.19
CA PHE A 85 -6.51 12.46 1.22
C PHE A 85 -5.38 11.52 0.79
N ILE A 86 -5.43 10.94 -0.42
CA ILE A 86 -4.40 10.02 -0.91
C ILE A 86 -3.02 10.71 -1.02
N ARG A 87 -2.98 12.04 -1.14
CA ARG A 87 -1.77 12.86 -1.17
C ARG A 87 -1.25 13.27 0.21
N ASP A 88 -1.89 12.86 1.31
CA ASP A 88 -1.48 13.22 2.67
C ASP A 88 -0.02 12.80 2.95
N GLU A 89 0.82 13.78 3.29
CA GLU A 89 2.25 13.59 3.51
C GLU A 89 2.58 12.65 4.68
N GLN A 90 1.63 12.35 5.56
CA GLN A 90 1.81 11.37 6.64
C GLN A 90 2.07 9.96 6.11
N PHE A 91 1.57 9.62 4.92
CA PHE A 91 1.74 8.29 4.34
C PHE A 91 2.13 8.29 2.86
N ALA A 92 1.91 9.37 2.12
CA ALA A 92 2.33 9.49 0.73
C ALA A 92 3.87 9.59 0.65
N VAL A 93 4.49 8.58 0.04
CA VAL A 93 5.96 8.54 -0.12
C VAL A 93 6.38 9.56 -1.18
N LYS A 94 7.18 10.55 -0.81
CA LYS A 94 7.70 11.55 -1.76
C LYS A 94 8.69 10.91 -2.75
N GLY A 95 8.74 11.47 -3.96
CA GLY A 95 9.65 11.06 -5.02
C GLY A 95 8.94 10.48 -6.24
N ASP A 96 9.71 10.07 -7.23
CA ASP A 96 9.19 9.44 -8.43
C ASP A 96 8.81 7.96 -8.20
N TYR A 97 8.31 7.31 -9.26
CA TYR A 97 7.90 5.91 -9.18
C TYR A 97 9.03 4.97 -8.73
N LYS A 98 10.26 5.19 -9.19
CA LYS A 98 11.41 4.36 -8.84
C LYS A 98 11.84 4.64 -7.39
N GLU A 99 11.99 5.91 -7.03
CA GLU A 99 12.42 6.35 -5.69
C GLU A 99 11.45 5.84 -4.61
N THR A 100 10.14 5.97 -4.85
CA THR A 100 9.13 5.50 -3.89
C THR A 100 9.19 3.99 -3.69
N TRP A 101 9.38 3.20 -4.75
CA TRP A 101 9.54 1.76 -4.63
C TRP A 101 10.84 1.36 -3.91
N GLU A 102 11.95 2.05 -4.16
CA GLU A 102 13.21 1.84 -3.45
C GLU A 102 13.05 2.13 -1.95
N PHE A 103 12.40 3.24 -1.60
CA PHE A 103 12.09 3.59 -0.22
C PHE A 103 11.22 2.53 0.48
N ILE A 104 10.14 2.08 -0.15
CA ILE A 104 9.21 1.10 0.42
C ILE A 104 9.91 -0.24 0.70
N LYS A 105 10.81 -0.65 -0.21
CA LYS A 105 11.55 -1.92 -0.12
C LYS A 105 12.68 -1.89 0.93
N LEU A 106 13.07 -0.70 1.38
CA LEU A 106 14.19 -0.51 2.29
C LEU A 106 13.77 -0.67 3.76
N ASN A 107 14.62 -1.34 4.56
CA ASN A 107 14.62 -1.32 6.04
C ASN A 107 13.25 -1.46 6.72
N GLY A 108 12.39 -2.35 6.23
CA GLY A 108 11.09 -2.63 6.85
C GLY A 108 10.06 -1.51 6.66
N ASN A 109 10.29 -0.52 5.79
CA ASN A 109 9.30 0.52 5.48
C ASN A 109 7.97 -0.07 4.96
N SER A 110 7.97 -1.29 4.42
CA SER A 110 6.77 -2.04 4.06
C SER A 110 5.88 -2.47 5.25
N LEU A 111 6.29 -2.22 6.50
CA LEU A 111 5.46 -2.45 7.68
C LEU A 111 4.79 -1.16 8.19
N LYS A 112 5.33 0.00 7.80
CA LYS A 112 4.84 1.33 8.17
C LYS A 112 3.70 1.77 7.26
N ARG A 113 3.02 2.82 7.69
CA ARG A 113 1.89 3.44 6.98
C ARG A 113 2.35 4.23 5.75
N TYR A 114 2.81 3.54 4.71
CA TYR A 114 3.25 4.20 3.48
C TYR A 114 2.47 3.73 2.25
N SER A 115 2.31 4.64 1.29
CA SER A 115 1.75 4.38 -0.03
C SER A 115 2.39 5.27 -1.09
N ASN A 116 2.53 4.75 -2.32
CA ASN A 116 2.91 5.54 -3.48
C ASN A 116 1.76 5.72 -4.49
N PHE A 117 0.51 5.50 -4.05
CA PHE A 117 -0.65 5.54 -4.93
C PHE A 117 -0.98 6.94 -5.45
N HIS A 118 -0.62 8.01 -4.73
CA HIS A 118 -0.78 9.39 -5.21
C HIS A 118 -0.17 9.60 -6.61
N LEU A 119 0.92 8.90 -6.95
CA LEU A 119 1.56 8.95 -8.27
C LEU A 119 0.65 8.52 -9.43
N PHE A 120 -0.42 7.77 -9.14
CA PHE A 120 -1.44 7.45 -10.13
C PHE A 120 -2.16 8.71 -10.62
N PHE A 121 -2.44 9.66 -9.71
CA PHE A 121 -3.16 10.90 -10.00
C PHE A 121 -2.26 12.03 -10.50
N ASP A 122 -0.96 11.95 -10.23
CA ASP A 122 0.01 12.98 -10.64
C ASP A 122 0.52 12.79 -12.07
N LYS A 123 0.32 11.59 -12.64
CA LYS A 123 0.59 11.35 -14.05
C LYS A 123 -0.55 11.95 -14.87
N LYS A 124 -0.23 12.99 -15.63
CA LYS A 124 -1.00 13.30 -16.84
C LYS A 124 -0.92 12.05 -17.74
N LEU A 125 -2.08 11.47 -18.04
CA LEU A 125 -2.22 10.47 -19.09
C LEU A 125 -1.71 11.01 -20.43
#